data_AF-A0A3C1WV16-F1
#
_entry.id   AF-A0A3C1WV16-F1
#
_cell.length_a   1.000
_cell.length_b   1.000
_cell.length_c   1.000
_cell.angle_alpha   90.00
_cell.angle_beta   90.00
_cell.angle_gamma   90.00
#
_symmetry.space_group_name_H-M   'P 1'
#
loop_
_entity.id
_entity.type
_entity.pdbx_description
1 polymer ?
#
loop_
_entity_poly.entity_id
_entity_poly.type
_entity_poly.pdbx_seq_one_letter_code
_entity_poly.pdbx_strand_id
1 'polypeptide(L)'
;GAFLIYQEGNLVIRAIRDYFHPDIGEILIDTQEIYEQATQFMNHVMPNYVDRVKLYEDEVSLFSRFQIEHQIESAFSREVRLPSGGAIVIDHTEALVSIDVNSSRATKGSDIEHTAFNTNIEAAEEVAKQLRLRDLGGLVVIDFIDMESQKNQREVESRFREALHHDRARVQTGKISRFGLLELSRQRMRPSIGESSNSICTKCNGTGSIRDIQSTALHILRMIQEEA
;
A
#
# COMPACT_ATOMS: atom_id res chain seq x y z
N GLY A 1 -1.98 15.68 -40.22
CA GLY A 1 -2.22 14.35 -39.63
C GLY A 1 -2.25 14.48 -38.12
N ALA A 2 -2.76 13.48 -37.40
CA ALA A 2 -2.64 13.46 -35.94
C ALA A 2 -1.16 13.30 -35.55
N PHE A 3 -0.68 14.15 -34.64
CA PHE A 3 0.66 14.08 -34.06
C PHE A 3 0.59 14.32 -32.55
N LEU A 4 1.53 13.75 -31.82
CA LEU A 4 1.64 13.91 -30.37
C LEU A 4 2.02 15.35 -30.04
N ILE A 5 1.12 16.10 -29.41
CA ILE A 5 1.37 17.49 -29.02
C ILE A 5 2.20 17.55 -27.73
N TYR A 6 2.00 16.58 -26.83
CA TYR A 6 2.70 16.49 -25.56
C TYR A 6 2.75 15.04 -25.09
N GLN A 7 3.95 14.53 -24.86
CA GLN A 7 4.17 13.26 -24.18
C GLN A 7 4.35 13.56 -22.69
N GLU A 8 3.57 12.91 -21.83
CA GLU A 8 3.85 12.99 -20.40
C GLU A 8 5.25 12.40 -20.15
N GLY A 9 6.10 13.16 -19.44
CA GLY A 9 7.52 12.86 -19.32
C GLY A 9 7.84 11.51 -18.69
N ASN A 10 9.11 11.11 -18.81
CA ASN A 10 9.69 9.91 -18.18
C ASN A 10 9.25 9.80 -16.69
N LEU A 11 9.08 8.57 -16.19
CA LEU A 11 8.72 8.28 -14.80
C LEU A 11 9.54 9.12 -13.80
N VAL A 12 10.84 9.28 -14.04
CA VAL A 12 11.73 10.07 -13.19
C VAL A 12 11.35 11.55 -13.16
N ILE A 13 11.07 12.16 -14.31
CA ILE A 13 10.62 13.55 -14.39
C ILE A 13 9.31 13.74 -13.64
N ARG A 14 8.36 12.81 -13.82
CA ARG A 14 7.12 12.81 -13.05
C ARG A 14 7.38 12.67 -11.56
N ALA A 15 8.26 11.76 -11.16
CA ALA A 15 8.59 11.53 -9.76
C ALA A 15 9.21 12.79 -9.12
N ILE A 16 10.13 13.47 -9.80
CA ILE A 16 10.70 14.73 -9.32
C ILE A 16 9.61 15.79 -9.20
N ARG A 17 8.80 16.02 -10.24
CA ARG A 17 7.68 16.99 -10.20
C ARG A 17 6.72 16.71 -9.05
N ASP A 18 6.48 15.43 -8.78
CA ASP A 18 5.43 14.95 -7.88
C ASP A 18 5.91 14.86 -6.41
N TYR A 19 7.16 14.49 -6.18
CA TYR A 19 7.68 14.18 -4.85
C TYR A 19 8.81 15.09 -4.39
N PHE A 20 9.38 15.93 -5.26
CA PHE A 20 10.45 16.82 -4.83
C PHE A 20 9.96 17.86 -3.82
N HIS A 21 10.70 18.03 -2.73
CA HIS A 21 10.49 19.07 -1.74
C HIS A 21 11.85 19.67 -1.30
N PRO A 22 11.92 20.96 -0.93
CA PRO A 22 13.19 21.62 -0.59
C PRO A 22 13.97 21.04 0.60
N ASP A 23 13.38 20.16 1.39
CA ASP A 23 14.05 19.41 2.47
C ASP A 23 14.79 18.15 1.97
N ILE A 24 14.51 17.68 0.74
CA ILE A 24 15.19 16.52 0.16
C ILE A 24 16.65 16.87 -0.09
N GLY A 25 17.58 16.25 0.64
CA GLY A 25 19.01 16.55 0.51
C GLY A 25 19.59 16.14 -0.85
N GLU A 26 19.25 14.96 -1.34
CA GLU A 26 19.85 14.35 -2.54
C GLU A 26 18.83 13.56 -3.36
N ILE A 27 19.00 13.54 -4.67
CA ILE A 27 18.27 12.70 -5.63
C ILE A 27 19.32 11.81 -6.30
N LEU A 28 19.38 10.54 -5.87
CA LEU A 28 20.35 9.57 -6.37
C LEU A 28 19.77 8.82 -7.56
N ILE A 29 20.53 8.76 -8.65
CA ILE A 29 20.15 8.08 -9.90
C ILE A 29 21.31 7.18 -10.31
N ASP A 30 21.06 5.89 -10.54
CA ASP A 30 22.09 4.89 -10.88
C ASP A 30 22.27 4.65 -12.39
N THR A 31 21.51 5.37 -13.22
CA THR A 31 21.52 5.24 -14.67
C THR A 31 21.90 6.56 -15.33
N GLN A 32 23.00 6.57 -16.10
CA GLN A 32 23.58 7.77 -16.73
C GLN A 32 22.56 8.58 -17.55
N GLU A 33 21.83 7.91 -18.46
CA GLU A 33 20.86 8.56 -19.35
C GLU A 33 19.75 9.26 -18.54
N ILE A 34 19.29 8.62 -17.47
CA ILE A 34 18.24 9.15 -16.59
C ILE A 34 18.76 10.32 -15.75
N TYR A 35 20.01 10.25 -15.29
CA TYR A 35 20.67 11.34 -14.57
C TYR A 35 20.76 12.60 -15.43
N GLU A 36 21.15 12.47 -16.70
CA GLU A 36 21.22 13.59 -17.64
C GLU A 36 19.84 14.22 -17.87
N GLN A 37 18.81 13.39 -18.10
CA GLN A 37 17.43 13.86 -18.27
C GLN A 37 16.91 14.58 -17.01
N ALA A 38 17.14 14.03 -15.82
CA ALA A 38 16.74 14.63 -14.55
C ALA A 38 17.46 15.96 -14.31
N THR A 39 18.76 16.01 -14.58
CA THR A 39 19.58 17.23 -14.45
C THR A 39 19.10 18.33 -15.40
N GLN A 40 18.80 17.99 -16.66
CA GLN A 40 18.24 18.95 -17.62
C GLN A 40 16.88 19.50 -17.16
N PHE A 41 15.99 18.63 -16.67
CA PHE A 41 14.70 19.03 -16.14
C PHE A 41 14.84 19.95 -14.92
N MET A 42 15.69 19.58 -13.95
CA MET A 42 15.96 20.38 -12.77
C MET A 42 16.55 21.75 -13.13
N ASN A 43 17.47 21.83 -14.11
CA ASN A 43 18.01 23.10 -14.57
C ASN A 43 16.93 24.04 -15.13
N HIS A 44 15.92 23.49 -15.80
CA HIS A 44 14.87 24.29 -16.40
C HIS A 44 13.79 24.74 -15.40
N VAL A 45 13.39 23.85 -14.49
CA VAL A 45 12.23 24.08 -13.60
C VAL A 45 12.64 24.54 -12.21
N MET A 46 13.78 24.06 -11.71
CA MET A 46 14.24 24.22 -10.32
C MET A 46 15.77 24.41 -10.23
N PRO A 47 16.36 25.42 -10.91
CA PRO A 47 17.80 25.55 -11.10
C PRO A 47 18.61 25.60 -9.79
N ASN A 48 18.03 26.18 -8.73
CA ASN A 48 18.68 26.29 -7.42
C ASN A 48 18.90 24.95 -6.70
N TYR A 49 18.32 23.86 -7.21
CA TYR A 49 18.37 22.53 -6.59
C TYR A 49 19.06 21.48 -7.46
N VAL A 50 19.65 21.89 -8.58
CA VAL A 50 20.30 20.97 -9.54
C VAL A 50 21.43 20.17 -8.89
N ASP A 51 22.20 20.80 -8.01
CA ASP A 51 23.33 20.17 -7.30
C ASP A 51 22.91 19.00 -6.38
N ARG A 52 21.61 18.83 -6.15
CA ARG A 52 21.07 17.70 -5.39
C ARG A 52 20.94 16.43 -6.24
N VAL A 53 20.89 16.55 -7.56
CA VAL A 53 20.87 15.40 -8.47
C VAL A 53 22.27 14.83 -8.53
N LYS A 54 22.44 13.56 -8.16
CA LYS A 54 23.74 12.89 -8.15
C LYS A 54 23.65 11.55 -8.85
N LEU A 55 24.66 11.26 -9.66
CA LEU A 55 24.85 9.94 -10.24
C LEU A 55 25.42 9.00 -9.17
N TYR A 56 24.83 7.82 -9.05
CA TYR A 56 25.27 6.76 -8.16
C TYR A 56 26.07 5.72 -8.97
N GLU A 57 27.34 5.52 -8.60
CA GLU A 57 28.30 4.68 -9.35
C GLU A 57 28.92 3.55 -8.52
N ASP A 58 28.44 3.32 -7.29
CA ASP A 58 28.97 2.25 -6.44
C ASP A 58 28.59 0.85 -6.97
N GLU A 59 29.41 -0.15 -6.65
CA GLU A 59 29.18 -1.55 -7.04
C GLU A 59 27.93 -2.17 -6.38
N VAL A 60 27.60 -1.75 -5.17
CA VAL A 60 26.41 -2.22 -4.45
C VAL A 60 25.19 -1.51 -5.00
N SER A 61 24.10 -2.21 -5.31
CA SER A 61 22.89 -1.56 -5.83
C SER A 61 22.35 -0.49 -4.88
N LEU A 62 21.80 0.59 -5.46
CA LEU A 62 21.33 1.76 -4.73
C LEU A 62 20.38 1.38 -3.57
N PHE A 63 19.33 0.61 -3.87
CA PHE A 63 18.33 0.23 -2.87
C PHE A 63 18.87 -0.69 -1.77
N SER A 64 19.82 -1.57 -2.11
CA SER A 64 20.51 -2.41 -1.13
C SER A 64 21.36 -1.58 -0.18
N ARG A 65 22.10 -0.60 -0.69
CA ARG A 65 22.94 0.29 0.13
C ARG A 65 22.13 1.06 1.16
N PHE A 66 20.92 1.49 0.80
CA PHE A 66 19.99 2.19 1.70
C PHE A 66 19.04 1.25 2.47
N GLN A 67 19.18 -0.07 2.31
CA GLN A 67 18.38 -1.10 3.00
C GLN A 67 16.86 -0.93 2.82
N ILE A 68 16.43 -0.47 1.64
CA ILE A 68 15.01 -0.27 1.33
C ILE A 68 14.38 -1.43 0.55
N GLU A 69 15.19 -2.37 0.06
CA GLU A 69 14.72 -3.53 -0.73
C GLU A 69 13.61 -4.31 -0.02
N HIS A 70 13.80 -4.61 1.27
CA HIS A 70 12.80 -5.30 2.08
C HIS A 70 11.49 -4.50 2.20
N GLN A 71 11.56 -3.16 2.24
CA GLN A 71 10.37 -2.33 2.29
C GLN A 71 9.62 -2.33 0.95
N ILE A 72 10.34 -2.40 -0.17
CA ILE A 72 9.75 -2.54 -1.50
C ILE A 72 9.03 -3.89 -1.61
N GLU A 73 9.69 -4.98 -1.21
CA GLU A 73 9.08 -6.33 -1.20
C GLU A 73 7.83 -6.40 -0.31
N SER A 74 7.81 -5.66 0.80
CA SER A 74 6.63 -5.59 1.67
C SER A 74 5.39 -5.05 0.95
N ALA A 75 5.54 -4.21 -0.08
CA ALA A 75 4.41 -3.68 -0.86
C ALA A 75 3.74 -4.75 -1.73
N PHE A 76 4.43 -5.84 -2.05
CA PHE A 76 3.89 -7.00 -2.77
C PHE A 76 3.31 -8.06 -1.84
N SER A 77 3.66 -8.01 -0.56
CA SER A 77 3.26 -9.02 0.42
C SER A 77 1.79 -8.84 0.83
N ARG A 78 1.06 -9.95 1.00
CA ARG A 78 -0.31 -9.91 1.55
C ARG A 78 -0.33 -9.49 3.02
N GLU A 79 0.66 -9.94 3.79
CA GLU A 79 0.83 -9.66 5.21
C GLU A 79 2.04 -8.75 5.44
N VAL A 80 1.90 -7.72 6.27
CA VAL A 80 2.98 -6.80 6.65
C VAL A 80 3.13 -6.82 8.17
N ARG A 81 4.34 -7.12 8.64
CA ARG A 81 4.63 -7.20 10.09
C ARG A 81 4.75 -5.80 10.71
N LEU A 82 4.19 -5.66 11.90
CA LEU A 82 4.27 -4.48 12.73
C LEU A 82 5.47 -4.56 13.70
N PRO A 83 6.02 -3.42 14.16
CA PRO A 83 7.17 -3.38 15.05
C PRO A 83 7.04 -4.25 16.31
N SER A 84 5.87 -4.27 16.95
CA SER A 84 5.62 -5.05 18.16
C SER A 84 5.26 -6.52 17.90
N GLY A 85 5.36 -7.00 16.65
CA GLY A 85 5.13 -8.40 16.27
C GLY A 85 3.71 -8.73 15.86
N GLY A 86 2.80 -7.75 15.83
CA GLY A 86 1.53 -7.86 15.12
C GLY A 86 1.71 -7.86 13.61
N ALA A 87 0.60 -7.86 12.86
CA ALA A 87 0.62 -7.76 11.42
C ALA A 87 -0.67 -7.12 10.89
N ILE A 88 -0.58 -6.50 9.72
CA ILE A 88 -1.75 -6.15 8.91
C ILE A 88 -1.84 -7.10 7.72
N VAL A 89 -3.05 -7.48 7.36
CA VAL A 89 -3.34 -8.35 6.21
C VAL A 89 -4.18 -7.56 5.22
N ILE A 90 -3.72 -7.44 3.98
CA ILE A 90 -4.35 -6.61 2.95
C ILE A 90 -4.93 -7.52 1.87
N ASP A 91 -6.25 -7.48 1.71
CA ASP A 91 -6.99 -8.28 0.74
C ASP A 91 -7.74 -7.38 -0.25
N HIS A 92 -7.62 -7.72 -1.52
CA HIS A 92 -8.30 -7.04 -2.62
C HIS A 92 -9.58 -7.79 -2.97
N THR A 93 -10.69 -7.06 -3.06
CA THR A 93 -11.97 -7.58 -3.56
C THR A 93 -12.35 -6.85 -4.85
N GLU A 94 -13.50 -7.21 -5.42
CA GLU A 94 -14.03 -6.56 -6.63
C GLU A 94 -14.28 -5.05 -6.44
N ALA A 95 -14.81 -4.66 -5.27
CA ALA A 95 -15.29 -3.29 -5.04
C ALA A 95 -14.44 -2.48 -4.06
N LEU A 96 -13.73 -3.15 -3.15
CA LEU A 96 -13.00 -2.52 -2.06
C LEU A 96 -11.72 -3.28 -1.68
N VAL A 97 -10.86 -2.62 -0.92
CA VAL A 97 -9.72 -3.25 -0.25
C VAL A 97 -10.08 -3.43 1.23
N SER A 98 -9.95 -4.64 1.75
CA SER A 98 -10.12 -4.94 3.17
C SER A 98 -8.76 -5.12 3.84
N ILE A 99 -8.61 -4.54 5.02
CA ILE A 99 -7.40 -4.64 5.82
C ILE A 99 -7.76 -5.15 7.21
N ASP A 100 -7.13 -6.24 7.63
CA ASP A 100 -7.33 -6.87 8.94
C ASP A 100 -6.09 -6.69 9.83
N VAL A 101 -6.29 -6.41 11.12
CA VAL A 101 -5.20 -6.16 12.09
C VAL A 101 -5.09 -7.31 13.08
N ASN A 102 -3.94 -7.97 13.10
CA ASN A 102 -3.64 -9.08 13.99
C ASN A 102 -2.59 -8.68 15.03
N SER A 103 -2.89 -8.87 16.33
CA SER A 103 -1.90 -8.71 17.39
C SER A 103 -0.95 -9.91 17.49
N SER A 104 0.28 -9.69 17.94
CA SER A 104 1.12 -10.78 18.45
C SER A 104 0.43 -11.47 19.64
N ARG A 105 0.60 -12.79 19.82
CA ARG A 105 0.03 -13.53 20.97
C ARG A 105 0.43 -12.88 22.31
N ALA A 106 -0.51 -12.21 22.97
CA ALA A 106 -0.36 -11.74 24.34
C ALA A 106 -0.69 -12.86 25.35
N THR A 107 0.06 -12.95 26.45
CA THR A 107 -0.04 -14.09 27.39
C THR A 107 -0.81 -13.80 28.69
N LYS A 108 -1.35 -12.60 28.96
CA LYS A 108 -2.13 -12.30 30.20
C LYS A 108 -3.19 -11.18 30.02
N GLY A 109 -4.30 -11.27 30.75
CA GLY A 109 -5.56 -10.52 30.53
C GLY A 109 -5.53 -8.98 30.58
N SER A 110 -4.91 -8.35 31.59
CA SER A 110 -4.85 -6.87 31.67
C SER A 110 -3.97 -6.23 30.59
N ASP A 111 -3.13 -7.05 29.96
CA ASP A 111 -2.23 -6.64 28.87
C ASP A 111 -2.97 -6.61 27.52
N ILE A 112 -4.18 -7.17 27.42
CA ILE A 112 -4.89 -7.35 26.14
C ILE A 112 -5.37 -6.01 25.59
N GLU A 113 -6.04 -5.17 26.38
CA GLU A 113 -6.55 -3.87 25.89
C GLU A 113 -5.41 -2.94 25.48
N HIS A 114 -4.34 -2.91 26.29
CA HIS A 114 -3.15 -2.12 25.99
C HIS A 114 -2.42 -2.64 24.75
N THR A 115 -2.28 -3.96 24.59
CA THR A 115 -1.71 -4.58 23.38
C THR A 115 -2.55 -4.28 22.15
N ALA A 116 -3.88 -4.39 22.24
CA ALA A 116 -4.80 -4.06 21.15
C ALA A 116 -4.65 -2.61 20.72
N PHE A 117 -4.65 -1.68 21.68
CA PHE A 117 -4.46 -0.25 21.42
C PHE A 117 -3.12 0.03 20.73
N ASN A 118 -2.01 -0.48 21.26
CA ASN A 118 -0.69 -0.25 20.68
C ASN A 118 -0.56 -0.86 19.29
N THR A 119 -1.08 -2.07 19.09
CA THR A 119 -1.10 -2.73 17.77
C THR A 119 -1.90 -1.90 16.77
N ASN A 120 -3.06 -1.36 17.16
CA ASN A 120 -3.86 -0.51 16.29
C ASN A 120 -3.18 0.82 15.94
N ILE A 121 -2.40 1.40 16.85
CA ILE A 121 -1.59 2.60 16.58
C ILE A 121 -0.50 2.30 15.54
N GLU A 122 0.24 1.20 15.71
CA GLU A 122 1.24 0.75 14.72
C GLU A 122 0.58 0.44 13.36
N ALA A 123 -0.57 -0.23 13.39
CA ALA A 123 -1.33 -0.57 12.20
C ALA A 123 -1.82 0.69 11.47
N ALA A 124 -2.28 1.72 12.18
CA ALA A 124 -2.70 2.97 11.55
C ALA A 124 -1.57 3.64 10.74
N GLU A 125 -0.37 3.69 11.29
CA GLU A 125 0.80 4.24 10.60
C GLU A 125 1.20 3.39 9.38
N GLU A 126 1.27 2.07 9.55
CA GLU A 126 1.67 1.16 8.49
C GLU A 126 0.62 1.09 7.37
N VAL A 127 -0.67 1.10 7.68
CA VAL A 127 -1.72 1.16 6.66
C VAL A 127 -1.61 2.44 5.84
N ALA A 128 -1.44 3.61 6.48
CA ALA A 128 -1.26 4.87 5.75
C ALA A 128 -0.02 4.83 4.83
N LYS A 129 1.06 4.19 5.27
CA LYS A 129 2.26 3.96 4.44
C LYS A 129 1.96 3.02 3.26
N GLN A 130 1.32 1.90 3.49
CA GLN A 130 1.01 0.89 2.47
C GLN A 130 0.00 1.41 1.42
N LEU A 131 -0.97 2.24 1.82
CA LEU A 131 -1.88 2.92 0.89
C LEU A 131 -1.10 3.73 -0.17
N ARG A 132 -0.02 4.42 0.25
CA ARG A 132 0.85 5.18 -0.66
C ARG A 132 1.78 4.29 -1.46
N LEU A 133 2.44 3.33 -0.81
CA LEU A 133 3.41 2.46 -1.47
C LEU A 133 2.77 1.62 -2.58
N ARG A 134 1.55 1.13 -2.35
CA ARG A 134 0.82 0.28 -3.31
C ARG A 134 -0.11 1.05 -4.25
N ASP A 135 -0.20 2.37 -4.05
CA ASP A 135 -1.20 3.27 -4.64
C ASP A 135 -2.64 2.70 -4.57
N LEU A 136 -3.04 2.24 -3.37
CA LEU A 136 -4.39 1.72 -3.15
C LEU A 136 -5.39 2.86 -3.27
N GLY A 137 -6.38 2.73 -4.15
CA GLY A 137 -7.41 3.75 -4.32
C GLY A 137 -8.79 3.16 -4.53
N GLY A 138 -9.81 3.97 -4.27
CA GLY A 138 -11.20 3.51 -4.13
C GLY A 138 -11.59 3.39 -2.66
N LEU A 139 -12.53 2.49 -2.37
CA LEU A 139 -13.01 2.22 -1.02
C LEU A 139 -12.03 1.28 -0.29
N VAL A 140 -11.63 1.65 0.92
CA VAL A 140 -10.82 0.82 1.80
C VAL A 140 -11.53 0.70 3.15
N VAL A 141 -11.55 -0.52 3.69
CA VAL A 141 -12.14 -0.85 5.00
C VAL A 141 -11.06 -1.47 5.87
N ILE A 142 -10.90 -0.94 7.08
CA ILE A 142 -9.92 -1.42 8.05
C ILE A 142 -10.66 -2.01 9.24
N ASP A 143 -10.38 -3.27 9.56
CA ASP A 143 -10.86 -3.99 10.74
C ASP A 143 -9.80 -3.91 11.83
N PHE A 144 -9.91 -2.89 12.70
CA PHE A 144 -9.02 -2.73 13.84
C PHE A 144 -9.41 -3.70 14.95
N ILE A 145 -8.45 -4.07 15.79
CA ILE A 145 -8.74 -4.89 16.98
C ILE A 145 -9.73 -4.15 17.87
N ASP A 146 -10.76 -4.86 18.34
CA ASP A 146 -11.78 -4.30 19.22
C ASP A 146 -11.18 -3.59 20.44
N MET A 147 -11.67 -2.37 20.69
CA MET A 147 -11.29 -1.53 21.83
C MET A 147 -12.55 -1.10 22.58
N GLU A 148 -12.63 -1.39 23.88
CA GLU A 148 -13.75 -0.94 24.73
C GLU A 148 -13.70 0.58 24.96
N SER A 149 -12.50 1.12 25.14
CA SER A 149 -12.28 2.56 25.37
C SER A 149 -12.54 3.40 24.12
N GLN A 150 -13.59 4.21 24.16
CA GLN A 150 -13.88 5.25 23.16
C GLN A 150 -12.75 6.28 23.02
N LYS A 151 -11.97 6.50 24.08
CA LYS A 151 -10.78 7.37 24.03
C LYS A 151 -9.71 6.75 23.12
N ASN A 152 -9.48 5.45 23.25
CA ASN A 152 -8.48 4.72 22.45
C ASN A 152 -8.88 4.70 20.97
N GLN A 153 -10.17 4.47 20.67
CA GLN A 153 -10.70 4.55 19.31
C GLN A 153 -10.41 5.91 18.65
N ARG A 154 -10.69 7.02 19.35
CA ARG A 154 -10.42 8.37 18.85
C ARG A 154 -8.95 8.65 18.63
N GLU A 155 -8.08 8.11 19.48
CA GLU A 155 -6.63 8.26 19.35
C GLU A 155 -6.10 7.50 18.13
N VAL A 156 -6.57 6.27 17.88
CA VAL A 156 -6.26 5.51 16.66
C VAL A 156 -6.72 6.27 15.42
N GLU A 157 -7.96 6.78 15.40
CA GLU A 157 -8.44 7.60 14.29
C GLU A 157 -7.60 8.87 14.08
N SER A 158 -7.17 9.52 15.18
CA SER A 158 -6.33 10.72 15.11
C SER A 158 -4.96 10.41 14.52
N ARG A 159 -4.31 9.35 15.00
CA ARG A 159 -3.02 8.89 14.48
C ARG A 159 -3.13 8.51 13.01
N PHE A 160 -4.21 7.85 12.61
CA PHE A 160 -4.44 7.50 11.21
C PHE A 160 -4.57 8.74 10.32
N ARG A 161 -5.34 9.75 10.75
CA ARG A 161 -5.45 11.03 10.01
C ARG A 161 -4.11 11.76 9.91
N GLU A 162 -3.31 11.75 10.98
CA GLU A 162 -1.96 12.32 10.99
C GLU A 162 -1.04 11.61 9.99
N ALA A 163 -1.02 10.27 9.99
CA ALA A 163 -0.22 9.48 9.08
C ALA A 163 -0.62 9.63 7.60
N LEU A 164 -1.89 9.98 7.34
CA LEU A 164 -2.41 10.32 6.01
C LEU A 164 -2.12 11.76 5.58
N HIS A 165 -1.65 12.64 6.47
CA HIS A 165 -1.42 14.05 6.15
C HIS A 165 -0.43 14.25 4.99
N HIS A 166 0.56 13.35 4.88
CA HIS A 166 1.57 13.37 3.80
C HIS A 166 1.09 12.69 2.51
N ASP A 167 -0.14 12.18 2.46
CA ASP A 167 -0.69 11.61 1.23
C ASP A 167 -1.11 12.73 0.26
N ARG A 168 -0.65 12.61 -0.98
CA ARG A 168 -1.00 13.56 -2.06
C ARG A 168 -2.36 13.26 -2.65
N ALA A 169 -2.82 12.01 -2.56
CA ALA A 169 -4.17 11.66 -2.99
C ALA A 169 -5.19 12.24 -2.01
N ARG A 170 -6.33 12.69 -2.52
CA ARG A 170 -7.43 13.10 -1.64
C ARG A 170 -7.96 11.87 -0.89
N VAL A 171 -7.89 11.91 0.44
CA VAL A 171 -8.42 10.88 1.33
C VAL A 171 -9.59 11.43 2.14
N GLN A 172 -10.68 10.68 2.21
CA GLN A 172 -11.79 10.95 3.12
C GLN A 172 -11.94 9.76 4.06
N THR A 173 -11.78 9.99 5.36
CA THR A 173 -11.87 8.96 6.39
C THR A 173 -13.15 9.12 7.20
N GLY A 174 -13.84 8.01 7.46
CA GLY A 174 -14.90 7.91 8.44
C GLY A 174 -14.37 7.85 9.88
N LYS A 175 -15.26 7.48 10.79
CA LYS A 175 -14.93 7.08 12.17
C LYS A 175 -14.99 5.56 12.27
N ILE A 176 -14.42 5.00 13.34
CA ILE A 176 -14.64 3.60 13.71
C ILE A 176 -16.14 3.42 13.95
N SER A 177 -16.74 2.52 13.18
CA SER A 177 -18.17 2.24 13.23
C SER A 177 -18.53 1.43 14.48
N ARG A 178 -19.83 1.23 14.70
CA ARG A 178 -20.33 0.33 15.76
C ARG A 178 -19.88 -1.13 15.58
N PHE A 179 -19.38 -1.49 14.40
CA PHE A 179 -18.91 -2.83 14.07
C PHE A 179 -17.37 -2.94 14.12
N GLY A 180 -16.66 -1.94 14.66
CA GLY A 180 -15.19 -1.95 14.73
C GLY A 180 -14.48 -1.51 13.45
N LEU A 181 -15.21 -1.36 12.34
CA LEU A 181 -14.64 -1.03 11.03
C LEU A 181 -14.42 0.48 10.84
N LEU A 182 -13.27 0.86 10.27
CA LEU A 182 -13.00 2.19 9.74
C LEU A 182 -13.06 2.18 8.21
N GLU A 183 -13.91 3.03 7.65
CA GLU A 183 -14.06 3.17 6.19
C GLU A 183 -13.34 4.43 5.69
N LEU A 184 -12.69 4.35 4.54
CA LEU A 184 -12.15 5.51 3.85
C LEU A 184 -12.29 5.41 2.32
N SER A 185 -12.30 6.56 1.66
CA SER A 185 -12.13 6.66 0.21
C SER A 185 -10.85 7.39 -0.12
N ARG A 186 -10.02 6.80 -0.98
CA ARG A 186 -8.77 7.40 -1.47
C ARG A 186 -8.84 7.59 -2.98
N GLN A 187 -8.51 8.79 -3.46
CA GLN A 187 -8.45 9.10 -4.89
C GLN A 187 -7.43 8.19 -5.58
N ARG A 188 -7.83 7.55 -6.67
CA ARG A 188 -6.92 6.80 -7.55
C ARG A 188 -6.08 7.78 -8.35
N MET A 189 -4.76 7.72 -8.20
CA MET A 189 -3.81 8.56 -8.94
C MET A 189 -3.22 7.81 -10.13
N ARG A 190 -2.90 6.53 -9.94
CA ARG A 190 -2.37 5.62 -10.96
C ARG A 190 -3.00 4.23 -10.76
N PRO A 191 -2.80 3.29 -11.70
CA PRO A 191 -3.08 1.88 -11.43
C PRO A 191 -2.28 1.42 -10.21
N SER A 192 -2.90 0.62 -9.35
CA SER A 192 -2.21 0.07 -8.17
C SER A 192 -1.13 -0.93 -8.59
N ILE A 193 -0.14 -1.19 -7.71
CA ILE A 193 0.93 -2.16 -7.99
C ILE A 193 0.36 -3.53 -8.37
N GLY A 194 -0.71 -3.97 -7.70
CA GLY A 194 -1.37 -5.23 -8.02
C GLY A 194 -2.00 -5.26 -9.41
N GLU A 195 -2.58 -4.15 -9.87
CA GLU A 195 -3.17 -4.06 -11.21
C GLU A 195 -2.10 -4.05 -12.31
N SER A 196 -0.92 -3.49 -12.05
CA SER A 196 0.18 -3.43 -13.04
C SER A 196 1.03 -4.70 -13.08
N SER A 197 1.17 -5.41 -11.96
CA SER A 197 2.18 -6.45 -11.78
C SER A 197 1.61 -7.85 -11.52
N ASN A 198 0.31 -7.97 -11.21
CA ASN A 198 -0.32 -9.26 -10.93
C ASN A 198 -1.31 -9.66 -12.03
N SER A 199 -1.42 -10.97 -12.26
CA SER A 199 -2.46 -11.58 -13.10
C SER A 199 -3.46 -12.35 -12.25
N ILE A 200 -4.69 -12.48 -12.73
CA ILE A 200 -5.72 -13.30 -12.07
C ILE A 200 -5.22 -14.75 -11.96
N CYS A 201 -5.41 -15.36 -10.78
CA CYS A 201 -5.03 -16.75 -10.55
C CYS A 201 -5.81 -17.69 -11.49
N THR A 202 -5.12 -18.45 -12.33
CA THR A 202 -5.72 -19.36 -13.32
C THR A 202 -6.44 -20.57 -12.71
N LYS A 203 -6.20 -20.86 -11.43
CA LYS A 203 -6.78 -22.03 -10.74
C LYS A 203 -8.12 -21.71 -10.09
N CYS A 204 -8.23 -20.54 -9.45
CA CYS A 204 -9.43 -20.12 -8.74
C CYS A 204 -10.16 -18.96 -9.44
N ASN A 205 -9.62 -18.43 -10.54
CA ASN A 205 -10.16 -17.25 -11.23
C ASN A 205 -10.41 -16.05 -10.30
N GLY A 206 -9.55 -15.88 -9.29
CA GLY A 206 -9.63 -14.77 -8.33
C GLY A 206 -10.50 -15.03 -7.10
N THR A 207 -11.16 -16.20 -6.96
CA THR A 207 -12.02 -16.48 -5.79
C THR A 207 -11.24 -16.79 -4.50
N GLY A 208 -9.92 -16.99 -4.57
CA GLY A 208 -9.09 -17.35 -3.43
C GLY A 208 -9.33 -18.76 -2.85
N SER A 209 -10.24 -19.54 -3.43
CA SER A 209 -10.62 -20.86 -2.94
C SER A 209 -10.98 -21.80 -4.09
N ILE A 210 -10.88 -23.11 -3.84
CA ILE A 210 -11.22 -24.14 -4.83
C ILE A 210 -12.21 -25.09 -4.17
N ARG A 211 -13.28 -25.43 -4.89
CA ARG A 211 -14.29 -26.37 -4.41
C ARG A 211 -13.65 -27.72 -4.11
N ASP A 212 -13.97 -28.28 -2.94
CA ASP A 212 -13.46 -29.58 -2.53
C ASP A 212 -13.82 -30.70 -3.53
N ILE A 213 -12.98 -31.72 -3.60
CA ILE A 213 -13.11 -32.84 -4.54
C ILE A 213 -14.44 -33.56 -4.34
N GLN A 214 -14.85 -33.83 -3.10
CA GLN A 214 -16.10 -34.57 -2.82
C GLN A 214 -17.32 -33.77 -3.26
N SER A 215 -17.32 -32.46 -2.98
CA SER A 215 -18.38 -31.54 -3.40
C SER A 215 -18.45 -31.41 -4.92
N THR A 216 -17.31 -31.40 -5.60
CA THR A 216 -17.22 -31.34 -7.07
C THR A 216 -17.70 -32.64 -7.71
N ALA A 217 -17.27 -33.79 -7.18
CA ALA A 217 -17.70 -35.11 -7.67
C ALA A 217 -19.22 -35.28 -7.55
N LEU A 218 -19.82 -34.91 -6.41
CA LEU A 218 -21.26 -35.00 -6.22
C LEU A 218 -22.03 -34.07 -7.18
N HIS A 219 -21.49 -32.89 -7.47
CA HIS A 219 -22.09 -31.97 -8.44
C HIS A 219 -22.08 -32.55 -9.86
N ILE A 220 -20.95 -33.14 -10.28
CA ILE A 220 -20.84 -33.80 -11.59
C ILE A 220 -21.80 -34.99 -11.68
N LEU A 221 -21.88 -35.81 -10.64
CA LEU A 221 -22.81 -36.95 -10.60
C LEU A 221 -24.27 -36.50 -10.76
N ARG A 222 -24.68 -35.39 -10.15
CA ARG A 222 -26.03 -34.83 -10.30
C ARG A 222 -26.29 -34.34 -11.72
N MET A 223 -25.34 -33.64 -12.33
CA MET A 223 -25.48 -33.20 -13.73
C MET A 223 -25.64 -34.39 -14.69
N ILE A 224 -24.86 -35.46 -14.50
CA ILE A 224 -25.00 -36.69 -15.32
C ILE A 224 -26.38 -37.33 -15.14
N GLN A 225 -26.96 -37.30 -13.94
CA GLN A 225 -28.29 -37.85 -13.69
C GLN A 225 -29.42 -37.02 -14.28
N GLU A 226 -29.25 -35.70 -14.41
CA GLU A 226 -30.25 -34.80 -15.01
C GLU A 226 -30.29 -34.89 -16.53
N GLU A 227 -29.19 -35.29 -17.17
CA GLU A 227 -29.11 -35.49 -18.63
C GLU A 227 -29.52 -36.91 -19.08
N ALA A 228 -29.75 -37.85 -18.14
CA ALA A 228 -30.11 -39.25 -18.40
C ALA A 228 -31.63 -39.49 -18.31
#